data_AF-A0A954UWH5-F1
#
_entry.id   AF-A0A954UWH5-F1
#
_cell.length_a   1.000
_cell.length_b   1.000
_cell.length_c   1.000
_cell.angle_alpha   90.00
_cell.angle_beta   90.00
_cell.angle_gamma   90.00
#
_symmetry.space_group_name_H-M   'P 1'
#
loop_
_entity.id
_entity.type
_entity.pdbx_description
1 polymer ?
#
loop_
_entity_poly.entity_id
_entity_poly.type
_entity_poly.pdbx_seq_one_letter_code
_entity_poly.pdbx_strand_id
1 'polypeptide(L)'
;MDLSVIQDALQSCDGRDLHSVARVAIRLARHLQTRAQELQTPAERRQQAELDRMVQHPRDKAILTQMTDQAFRSERSARAADQLVHILDVQGIPRFFRPLQRTMLRGFQSFGEYLPGVAVPLVKEKMRQETANVILPAEPDMLRAHLRARRAEDVRMNVN
;
A
#
# COMPACT_ATOMS: atom_id res chain seq x y z
N MET A 1 -3.61 -1.19 -23.75
CA MET A 1 -5.01 -1.24 -23.28
C MET A 1 -5.86 -1.13 -24.52
N ASP A 2 -6.78 -2.05 -24.78
CA ASP A 2 -7.59 -1.97 -25.99
C ASP A 2 -8.71 -0.94 -25.78
N LEU A 3 -8.40 0.30 -26.15
CA LEU A 3 -9.30 1.45 -25.98
C LEU A 3 -10.61 1.29 -26.76
N SER A 4 -10.62 0.44 -27.80
CA SER A 4 -11.79 0.15 -28.61
C SER A 4 -12.92 -0.50 -27.79
N VAL A 5 -12.59 -1.50 -26.97
CA VAL A 5 -13.57 -2.23 -26.13
C VAL A 5 -14.23 -1.30 -25.10
N ILE A 6 -13.48 -0.34 -24.56
CA ILE A 6 -13.99 0.64 -23.60
C ILE A 6 -14.87 1.68 -24.33
N GLN A 7 -14.43 2.17 -25.49
CA GLN A 7 -15.20 3.12 -26.29
C GLN A 7 -16.54 2.52 -26.75
N ASP A 8 -16.53 1.28 -27.24
CA ASP A 8 -17.74 0.57 -27.66
C ASP A 8 -18.73 0.38 -26.51
N ALA A 9 -18.22 0.02 -25.32
CA ALA A 9 -19.05 -0.12 -24.13
C ALA A 9 -19.70 1.21 -23.72
N LEU A 10 -18.94 2.31 -23.77
CA LEU A 10 -19.43 3.64 -23.43
C LEU A 10 -20.41 4.20 -24.49
N GLN A 11 -20.17 3.93 -25.77
CA GLN A 11 -21.08 4.31 -26.86
C GLN A 11 -22.43 3.59 -26.80
N SER A 12 -22.46 2.37 -26.24
CA SER A 12 -23.70 1.61 -26.03
C SER A 12 -24.54 2.06 -24.82
N CYS A 13 -24.06 3.04 -24.05
CA CYS A 13 -24.70 3.52 -22.82
C CYS A 13 -25.67 4.69 -23.10
N ASP A 14 -26.92 4.56 -22.65
CA ASP A 14 -27.80 5.73 -22.49
C ASP A 14 -27.61 6.27 -21.07
N GLY A 15 -26.94 7.42 -20.97
CA GLY A 15 -26.62 8.05 -19.68
C GLY A 15 -27.84 8.48 -18.85
N ARG A 16 -29.05 8.48 -19.43
CA ARG A 16 -30.30 8.80 -18.71
C ARG A 16 -31.03 7.57 -18.19
N ASP A 17 -30.69 6.37 -18.66
CA ASP A 17 -31.26 5.11 -18.18
C ASP A 17 -30.31 4.43 -17.19
N LEU A 18 -30.75 4.33 -15.93
CA LEU A 18 -29.97 3.69 -14.87
C LEU A 18 -29.66 2.21 -15.18
N HIS A 19 -30.55 1.50 -15.88
CA HIS A 19 -30.30 0.09 -16.23
C HIS A 19 -29.22 -0.04 -17.31
N SER A 20 -29.24 0.84 -18.31
CA SER A 20 -28.19 0.96 -19.31
C SER A 20 -26.83 1.29 -18.66
N VAL A 21 -26.79 2.29 -17.78
CA VAL A 21 -25.58 2.68 -17.04
C VAL A 21 -25.05 1.52 -16.19
N ALA A 22 -25.90 0.86 -15.41
CA ALA A 22 -25.49 -0.25 -14.56
C ALA A 22 -24.91 -1.41 -15.39
N ARG A 23 -25.53 -1.74 -16.53
CA ARG A 23 -25.07 -2.81 -17.43
C ARG A 23 -23.69 -2.50 -18.00
N VAL A 24 -23.47 -1.28 -18.47
CA VAL A 24 -22.18 -0.85 -19.03
C VAL A 24 -21.12 -0.80 -17.93
N ALA A 25 -21.44 -0.28 -16.75
CA ALA A 25 -20.54 -0.25 -15.60
C ALA A 25 -20.07 -1.65 -15.19
N ILE A 26 -20.99 -2.62 -15.09
CA ILE A 26 -20.64 -4.02 -14.76
C ILE A 26 -19.75 -4.64 -15.83
N ARG A 27 -20.04 -4.39 -17.11
CA ARG A 27 -19.23 -4.91 -18.23
C ARG A 27 -17.81 -4.33 -18.20
N LEU A 28 -17.70 -3.02 -18.02
CA LEU A 28 -16.42 -2.33 -17.92
C LEU A 28 -15.63 -2.80 -16.70
N ALA A 29 -16.26 -2.89 -15.53
CA ALA A 29 -15.64 -3.38 -14.31
C ALA A 29 -15.08 -4.80 -14.50
N ARG A 30 -15.85 -5.70 -15.15
CA ARG A 30 -15.39 -7.04 -15.47
C ARG A 30 -14.16 -7.03 -16.38
N HIS A 31 -14.19 -6.24 -17.46
CA HIS A 31 -13.06 -6.14 -18.38
C HIS A 31 -11.80 -5.62 -17.68
N LEU A 32 -11.93 -4.56 -16.90
CA LEU A 32 -10.83 -3.99 -16.12
C LEU A 32 -10.28 -4.99 -15.10
N GLN A 33 -11.15 -5.71 -14.37
CA GLN A 33 -10.75 -6.71 -13.40
C GLN A 33 -9.98 -7.86 -14.05
N THR A 34 -10.48 -8.42 -15.17
CA THR A 34 -9.82 -9.49 -15.91
C THR A 34 -8.45 -9.02 -16.40
N ARG A 35 -8.39 -7.83 -17.02
CA ARG A 35 -7.13 -7.32 -17.54
C ARG A 35 -6.10 -7.03 -16.44
N ALA A 36 -6.57 -6.51 -15.31
CA ALA A 36 -5.71 -6.30 -14.14
C ALA A 36 -5.13 -7.63 -13.64
N GLN A 37 -5.93 -8.69 -13.53
CA GLN A 37 -5.45 -10.02 -13.09
C GLN A 37 -4.41 -10.63 -14.05
N GLU A 38 -4.59 -10.46 -15.36
CA GLU A 38 -3.64 -10.91 -16.38
C GLU A 38 -2.30 -10.18 -16.29
N LEU A 39 -2.33 -8.87 -16.05
CA LEU A 39 -1.14 -8.02 -15.97
C LEU A 39 -0.45 -8.07 -14.60
N GLN A 40 -1.15 -8.54 -13.57
CA GLN A 40 -0.66 -8.50 -12.20
C GLN A 40 0.60 -9.34 -12.01
N THR A 41 1.65 -8.70 -11.54
CA THR A 41 2.92 -9.36 -11.20
C THR A 41 2.80 -10.21 -9.93
N PRO A 42 3.69 -11.19 -9.72
CA PRO A 42 3.73 -11.95 -8.47
C PRO A 42 3.99 -11.09 -7.22
N ALA A 43 4.70 -9.97 -7.36
CA ALA A 43 4.92 -9.04 -6.25
C ALA A 43 3.62 -8.32 -5.86
N GLU A 44 2.91 -7.77 -6.84
CA GLU A 44 1.62 -7.10 -6.63
C GLU A 44 0.55 -8.05 -6.08
N ARG A 45 0.52 -9.32 -6.53
CA ARG A 45 -0.37 -10.35 -5.95
C ARG A 45 -0.14 -10.54 -4.45
N ARG A 46 1.12 -10.57 -4.02
CA ARG A 46 1.47 -10.74 -2.60
C ARG A 46 1.07 -9.50 -1.80
N GLN A 47 1.32 -8.31 -2.32
CA GLN A 47 0.93 -7.04 -1.70
C GLN A 47 -0.60 -6.94 -1.58
N GLN A 48 -1.34 -7.29 -2.63
CA GLN A 48 -2.81 -7.33 -2.59
C GLN A 48 -3.32 -8.27 -1.49
N ALA A 49 -2.78 -9.49 -1.40
CA ALA A 49 -3.18 -10.43 -0.35
C ALA A 49 -2.88 -9.91 1.07
N GLU A 50 -1.81 -9.13 1.23
CA GLU A 50 -1.48 -8.45 2.49
C GLU A 50 -2.50 -7.35 2.83
N LEU A 51 -2.84 -6.49 1.86
CA LEU A 51 -3.87 -5.47 2.03
C LEU A 51 -5.26 -6.07 2.30
N ASP A 52 -5.62 -7.16 1.62
CA ASP A 52 -6.90 -7.85 1.84
C ASP A 52 -7.02 -8.36 3.27
N ARG A 53 -5.95 -8.95 3.82
CA ARG A 53 -5.90 -9.37 5.24
C ARG A 53 -6.07 -8.17 6.18
N MET A 54 -5.44 -7.04 5.87
CA MET A 54 -5.57 -5.82 6.67
C MET A 54 -7.01 -5.27 6.65
N VAL A 55 -7.64 -5.20 5.48
CA VAL A 55 -9.02 -4.69 5.33
C VAL A 55 -10.03 -5.56 6.06
N GLN A 56 -9.84 -6.88 6.04
CA GLN A 56 -10.71 -7.83 6.75
C GLN A 56 -10.60 -7.76 8.27
N HIS A 57 -9.55 -7.12 8.81
CA HIS A 57 -9.28 -7.04 10.24
C HIS A 57 -9.17 -5.56 10.68
N PRO A 58 -10.27 -4.90 11.08
CA PRO A 58 -10.26 -3.49 11.47
C PRO A 58 -9.22 -3.12 12.54
N ARG A 59 -8.91 -4.07 13.45
CA ARG A 59 -7.87 -3.90 14.47
C ARG A 59 -6.47 -3.74 13.86
N ASP A 60 -6.15 -4.51 12.81
CA ASP A 60 -4.85 -4.45 12.14
C ASP A 60 -4.62 -3.08 11.50
N LYS A 61 -5.67 -2.47 10.93
CA LYS A 61 -5.63 -1.09 10.41
C LYS A 61 -5.31 -0.08 11.51
N ALA A 62 -5.95 -0.19 12.67
CA ALA A 62 -5.70 0.71 13.80
C ALA A 62 -4.25 0.61 14.30
N ILE A 63 -3.68 -0.60 14.33
CA ILE A 63 -2.28 -0.83 14.73
C ILE A 63 -1.33 -0.15 13.75
N LEU A 64 -1.53 -0.32 12.44
CA LEU A 64 -0.69 0.30 11.43
C LEU A 64 -0.72 1.84 11.53
N THR A 65 -1.90 2.41 11.74
CA THR A 65 -2.05 3.86 11.95
C THR A 65 -1.27 4.32 13.18
N GLN A 66 -1.38 3.61 14.32
CA GLN A 66 -0.66 3.96 15.54
C GLN A 66 0.87 3.80 15.39
N MET A 67 1.34 2.71 14.76
CA MET A 67 2.77 2.54 14.47
C MET A 67 3.30 3.71 13.64
N THR A 68 2.55 4.14 12.63
CA THR A 68 2.97 5.24 11.75
C THR A 68 2.93 6.60 12.45
N ASP A 69 1.85 6.93 13.14
CA ASP A 69 1.63 8.25 13.76
C ASP A 69 2.34 8.42 15.12
N GLN A 70 2.57 7.34 15.86
CA GLN A 70 3.17 7.40 17.20
C GLN A 70 4.61 6.92 17.21
N ALA A 71 4.90 5.73 16.68
CA ALA A 71 6.25 5.17 16.78
C ALA A 71 7.25 5.87 15.86
N PHE A 72 6.86 6.29 14.66
CA PHE A 72 7.77 6.96 13.72
C PHE A 72 7.77 8.47 13.77
N ARG A 73 6.96 9.08 14.63
CA ARG A 73 6.96 10.54 14.85
C ARG A 73 8.24 11.05 15.49
N SER A 74 8.89 10.21 16.31
CA SER A 74 10.14 10.60 16.97
C SER A 74 11.35 10.36 16.07
N GLU A 75 12.21 11.37 16.00
CA GLU A 75 13.55 11.25 15.40
C GLU A 75 14.50 10.45 16.29
N ARG A 76 14.21 10.32 17.59
CA ARG A 76 15.04 9.55 18.54
C ARG A 76 14.72 8.07 18.43
N SER A 77 15.65 7.27 17.92
CA SER A 77 15.49 5.82 17.72
C SER A 77 15.08 5.08 18.99
N ALA A 78 15.61 5.43 20.17
CA ALA A 78 15.21 4.80 21.42
C ALA A 78 13.73 5.02 21.75
N ARG A 79 13.21 6.24 21.55
CA ARG A 79 11.79 6.57 21.77
C ARG A 79 10.88 5.90 20.75
N ALA A 80 11.33 5.83 19.50
CA ALA A 80 10.61 5.10 18.45
C ALA A 80 10.53 3.59 18.76
N ALA A 81 11.60 3.01 19.29
CA ALA A 81 11.64 1.60 19.68
C ALA A 81 10.69 1.30 20.83
N ASP A 82 10.81 2.07 21.92
CA ASP A 82 9.95 2.00 23.11
C ASP A 82 8.46 2.08 22.75
N GLN A 83 8.07 3.10 21.97
CA GLN A 83 6.68 3.25 21.53
C GLN A 83 6.22 2.09 20.63
N LEU A 84 7.10 1.58 19.75
CA LEU A 84 6.76 0.46 18.88
C LEU A 84 6.55 -0.83 19.68
N VAL A 85 7.42 -1.13 20.65
CA VAL A 85 7.26 -2.27 21.57
C VAL A 85 5.94 -2.14 22.33
N HIS A 86 5.67 -0.97 22.90
CA HIS A 86 4.43 -0.71 23.64
C HIS A 86 3.17 -0.97 22.79
N ILE A 87 3.13 -0.48 21.55
CA ILE A 87 2.00 -0.73 20.64
C ILE A 87 1.83 -2.23 20.38
N LEU A 88 2.91 -2.96 20.15
CA LEU A 88 2.88 -4.41 19.89
C LEU A 88 2.48 -5.21 21.15
N ASP A 89 2.82 -4.76 22.35
CA ASP A 89 2.41 -5.38 23.60
C ASP A 89 0.91 -5.23 23.85
N VAL A 90 0.38 -4.01 23.67
CA VAL A 90 -1.04 -3.71 23.93
C VAL A 90 -1.93 -4.28 22.83
N GLN A 91 -1.51 -4.18 21.57
CA GLN A 91 -2.37 -4.50 20.42
C GLN A 91 -2.06 -5.86 19.79
N GLY A 92 -0.90 -6.44 20.07
CA GLY A 92 -0.40 -7.62 19.40
C GLY A 92 0.19 -7.31 18.02
N ILE A 93 0.85 -8.32 17.45
CA ILE A 93 1.46 -8.22 16.13
C ILE A 93 0.38 -8.37 15.04
N PRO A 94 0.27 -7.40 14.11
CA PRO A 94 -0.73 -7.45 13.06
C PRO A 94 -0.63 -8.71 12.20
N ARG A 95 -1.78 -9.24 11.78
CA ARG A 95 -1.88 -10.51 11.05
C ARG A 95 -1.70 -10.35 9.55
N PHE A 96 -1.86 -9.13 9.04
CA PHE A 96 -1.64 -8.83 7.63
C PHE A 96 -0.19 -9.06 7.20
N PHE A 97 0.78 -8.77 8.09
CA PHE A 97 2.19 -9.02 7.86
C PHE A 97 2.49 -10.49 7.56
N ARG A 98 3.47 -10.72 6.70
CA ARG A 98 3.98 -12.04 6.32
C ARG A 98 4.58 -12.76 7.54
N PRO A 99 4.61 -14.10 7.56
CA PRO A 99 5.15 -14.86 8.70
C PRO A 99 6.56 -14.44 9.11
N LEU A 100 7.45 -14.18 8.15
CA LEU A 100 8.79 -13.68 8.42
C LEU A 100 8.78 -12.32 9.14
N GLN A 101 7.95 -11.38 8.68
CA GLN A 101 7.79 -10.06 9.32
C GLN A 101 7.20 -10.20 10.72
N ARG A 102 6.23 -11.09 10.91
CA ARG A 102 5.67 -11.38 12.23
C ARG A 102 6.74 -11.95 13.17
N THR A 103 7.60 -12.84 12.70
CA THR A 103 8.73 -13.35 13.49
C THR A 103 9.73 -12.25 13.83
N MET A 104 10.05 -11.37 12.88
CA MET A 104 10.92 -10.20 13.14
C MET A 104 10.30 -9.27 14.19
N LEU A 105 8.99 -8.99 14.09
CA LEU A 105 8.28 -8.16 15.06
C LEU A 105 8.20 -8.82 16.45
N ARG A 106 8.07 -10.16 16.52
CA ARG A 106 8.19 -10.90 17.78
C ARG A 106 9.59 -10.78 18.38
N GLY A 107 10.62 -10.97 17.56
CA GLY A 107 12.02 -10.80 18.00
C GLY A 107 12.28 -9.36 18.48
N PHE A 108 11.70 -8.38 17.79
CA PHE A 108 11.76 -6.98 18.20
C PHE A 108 10.98 -6.71 19.50
N GLN A 109 9.80 -7.30 19.68
CA GLN A 109 9.05 -7.20 20.93
C GLN A 109 9.84 -7.80 22.09
N SER A 110 10.55 -8.91 21.88
CA SER A 110 11.32 -9.59 22.93
C SER A 110 12.68 -8.95 23.23
N PHE A 111 13.35 -8.35 22.24
CA PHE A 111 14.75 -7.88 22.37
C PHE A 111 15.04 -6.50 21.75
N GLY A 112 14.03 -5.81 21.22
CA GLY A 112 14.18 -4.56 20.46
C GLY A 112 14.72 -3.37 21.26
N GLU A 113 14.54 -3.39 22.58
CA GLU A 113 15.12 -2.40 23.49
C GLU A 113 16.64 -2.52 23.64
N TYR A 114 17.24 -3.67 23.33
CA TYR A 114 18.69 -3.88 23.52
C TYR A 114 19.53 -3.30 22.37
N LEU A 115 18.98 -3.14 21.17
CA LEU A 115 19.67 -2.57 19.99
C LEU A 115 18.78 -1.62 19.16
N PRO A 116 18.21 -0.55 19.76
CA PRO A 116 17.31 0.38 19.07
C PRO A 116 17.98 1.09 17.89
N GLY A 117 19.31 1.23 17.90
CA GLY A 117 20.10 1.80 16.82
C GLY A 117 20.13 0.99 15.52
N VAL A 118 19.79 -0.31 15.56
CA VAL A 118 19.76 -1.18 14.38
C VAL A 118 18.32 -1.55 14.01
N ALA A 119 17.50 -1.87 15.02
CA ALA A 119 16.18 -2.39 14.77
C ALA A 119 15.19 -1.35 14.26
N VAL A 120 15.22 -0.11 14.78
CA VAL A 120 14.31 0.96 14.31
C VAL A 120 14.59 1.36 12.86
N PRO A 121 15.86 1.57 12.43
CA PRO A 121 16.16 1.82 11.02
C PRO A 121 15.67 0.71 10.09
N LEU A 122 15.82 -0.57 10.47
CA LEU A 122 15.35 -1.69 9.65
C LEU A 122 13.83 -1.70 9.47
N VAL A 123 13.07 -1.44 10.54
CA VAL A 123 11.59 -1.36 10.46
C VAL A 123 11.17 -0.13 9.64
N LYS A 124 11.80 1.03 9.87
CA LYS A 124 11.54 2.26 9.09
C LYS A 124 11.82 2.06 7.61
N GLU A 125 12.97 1.49 7.26
CA GLU A 125 13.38 1.21 5.89
C GLU A 125 12.42 0.23 5.21
N LYS A 126 12.02 -0.83 5.92
CA LYS A 126 11.04 -1.77 5.39
C LYS A 126 9.69 -1.11 5.11
N MET A 127 9.22 -0.24 6.01
CA MET A 127 7.97 0.50 5.80
C MET A 127 8.09 1.49 4.64
N ARG A 128 9.23 2.17 4.49
CA ARG A 128 9.52 3.02 3.31
C ARG A 128 9.48 2.24 2.01
N GLN A 129 10.06 1.04 1.97
CA GLN A 129 10.04 0.19 0.78
C GLN A 129 8.64 -0.29 0.41
N GLU A 130 7.80 -0.62 1.41
CA GLU A 130 6.40 -0.98 1.17
C GLU A 130 5.57 0.21 0.67
N THR A 131 5.86 1.43 1.14
CA THR A 131 5.15 2.64 0.71
C THR A 131 5.74 3.30 -0.55
N ALA A 132 6.95 2.95 -0.98
CA ALA A 132 7.60 3.53 -2.16
C ALA A 132 6.82 3.33 -3.47
N ASN A 133 5.99 2.28 -3.53
CA ASN A 133 5.09 2.04 -4.67
C ASN A 133 3.95 3.06 -4.78
N VAL A 134 3.67 3.83 -3.71
CA VAL A 134 2.54 4.77 -3.61
C VAL A 134 2.95 6.18 -3.16
N ILE A 135 4.10 6.32 -2.49
CA ILE A 135 4.67 7.59 -2.02
C ILE A 135 6.02 7.77 -2.71
N LEU A 136 6.07 8.74 -3.63
CA LEU A 136 7.29 9.07 -4.34
C LEU A 136 8.26 9.85 -3.44
N PRO A 137 9.57 9.55 -3.51
CA PRO A 137 10.58 10.38 -2.89
C PRO A 137 10.47 11.82 -3.41
N ALA A 138 10.46 12.80 -2.51
CA ALA A 138 10.30 14.22 -2.84
C ALA A 138 11.57 14.85 -3.43
N GLU A 139 12.68 14.10 -3.42
CA GLU A 139 13.97 14.48 -3.97
C GLU A 139 13.80 14.89 -5.45
N PRO A 140 14.21 16.12 -5.83
CA PRO A 140 13.88 16.69 -7.13
C PRO A 140 14.27 15.82 -8.32
N ASP A 141 15.41 15.14 -8.25
CA ASP A 141 15.91 14.35 -9.38
C ASP A 141 15.13 13.05 -9.56
N MET A 142 14.77 12.38 -8.46
CA MET A 142 13.91 11.18 -8.49
C MET A 142 12.50 11.52 -8.95
N LEU A 143 11.93 12.60 -8.41
CA LEU A 143 10.60 13.07 -8.77
C LEU A 143 10.52 13.47 -10.26
N ARG A 144 11.49 14.24 -10.76
CA ARG A 144 11.53 14.65 -12.18
C ARG A 144 11.66 13.46 -13.12
N ALA A 145 12.51 12.48 -12.78
CA ALA A 145 12.65 11.27 -13.58
C ALA A 145 11.32 10.51 -13.66
N HIS A 146 10.64 10.34 -12.52
CA HIS A 146 9.34 9.67 -12.46
C HIS A 146 8.26 10.40 -13.27
N LEU A 147 8.14 11.73 -13.11
CA LEU A 147 7.17 12.54 -13.86
C LEU A 147 7.41 12.50 -15.38
N ARG A 148 8.67 12.47 -15.82
CA ARG A 148 9.02 12.31 -17.24
C ARG A 148 8.62 10.94 -17.77
N ALA A 149 8.90 9.87 -17.02
CA ALA A 149 8.49 8.52 -17.39
C ALA A 149 6.97 8.41 -17.55
N ARG A 150 6.21 8.93 -16.58
CA ARG A 150 4.73 8.94 -16.63
C ARG A 150 4.19 9.76 -17.80
N ARG A 151 4.80 10.90 -18.11
CA ARG A 151 4.42 11.70 -19.28
C ARG A 151 4.69 10.96 -20.59
N ALA A 152 5.76 10.17 -20.68
CA ALA A 152 6.04 9.33 -21.85
C ALA A 152 5.03 8.17 -21.99
N GLU A 153 4.43 7.73 -20.89
CA GLU A 153 3.32 6.76 -20.85
C GLU A 153 1.94 7.40 -21.12
N ASP A 154 1.89 8.69 -21.47
CA ASP A 154 0.67 9.49 -21.65
C ASP A 154 -0.20 9.57 -20.37
N VAL A 155 0.44 9.44 -19.20
CA VAL A 155 -0.20 9.55 -17.88
C VAL A 155 0.02 10.94 -17.30
N ARG A 156 -1.08 11.65 -17.03
CA ARG A 156 -1.05 12.93 -16.31
C ARG A 156 -1.02 12.69 -14.81
N MET A 157 -0.02 13.26 -14.15
CA MET A 157 0.14 13.18 -12.69
C MET A 157 -0.41 14.45 -12.01
N ASN A 158 -1.13 14.28 -10.91
CA ASN A 158 -1.46 15.35 -9.97
C ASN A 158 -0.59 15.18 -8.71
N VAL A 159 0.08 16.23 -8.27
CA VAL A 159 0.96 16.20 -7.09
C VAL A 159 0.31 17.04 -6.00
N ASN A 160 0.13 16.45 -4.82
CA ASN A 160 -0.42 17.08 -3.62
C ASN A 160 0.67 17.33 -2.60
#